data_AF-A0A947BY27-F1
#
_entry.id   AF-A0A947BY27-F1
#
_cell.length_a   1.000
_cell.length_b   1.000
_cell.length_c   1.000
_cell.angle_alpha   90.00
_cell.angle_beta   90.00
_cell.angle_gamma   90.00
#
_symmetry.space_group_name_H-M   'P 1'
#
loop_
_entity.id
_entity.type
_entity.pdbx_description
1 polymer ?
#
loop_
_entity_poly.entity_id
_entity_poly.type
_entity_poly.pdbx_seq_one_letter_code
_entity_poly.pdbx_strand_id
1 'polypeptide(L)'
;YKIMQQLTHNKNQCKTTLYTVGSFDWKDGVKDGDVVFNPNPEGRFKVAWIPSAVDGTEHLKNRVKAVNGKFYPMNEDLGIIGCDPFSLASTHGTGSKGAIHGLTYKHQLSGAPSNKFFFEYLERPSDTEFFEDVIKVCRFYGVYLLAECNRPDLLRHLRNRGYRGFSMDRLDVPKSKLNEHERKYGGQLMASQGILDSHMNMLGSWIEDNVGESTKEEVRPLGDIGDFAFNETLDDWLGFDPGKRTKFDATISTGLCIMAANKDRYRSVKPSAKSRNITNFVQVYRNQYATHQ
;
A
#
# COMPACT_ATOMS: atom_id res chain seq x y z
N TYR A 1 13.12 -0.75 18.73
CA TYR A 1 13.50 -2.04 19.34
C TYR A 1 12.92 -3.23 18.58
N LYS A 2 11.60 -3.29 18.34
CA LYS A 2 10.94 -4.36 17.57
C LYS A 2 11.54 -4.66 16.19
N ILE A 3 11.83 -3.63 15.40
CA ILE A 3 12.49 -3.78 14.09
C ILE A 3 13.85 -4.50 14.21
N MET A 4 14.65 -4.16 15.23
CA MET A 4 15.93 -4.82 15.48
C MET A 4 15.77 -6.28 15.90
N GLN A 5 14.73 -6.59 16.69
CA GLN A 5 14.40 -7.98 17.05
C GLN A 5 14.04 -8.78 15.79
N GLN A 6 13.21 -8.23 14.91
CA GLN A 6 12.84 -8.86 13.64
C GLN A 6 14.06 -9.07 12.74
N LEU A 7 14.93 -8.06 12.59
CA LEU A 7 16.16 -8.17 11.82
C LEU A 7 17.07 -9.29 12.36
N THR A 8 17.22 -9.38 13.68
CA THR A 8 17.99 -10.46 14.33
C THR A 8 17.36 -11.83 14.08
N HIS A 9 16.04 -11.94 14.21
CA HIS A 9 15.33 -13.18 13.91
C HIS A 9 15.55 -13.60 12.45
N ASN A 10 15.32 -12.69 11.51
CA ASN A 10 15.47 -12.96 10.07
C ASN A 10 16.91 -13.35 9.71
N LYS A 11 17.93 -12.77 10.37
CA LYS A 11 19.35 -13.15 10.17
C LYS A 11 19.67 -14.59 10.60
N ASN A 12 18.92 -15.13 11.56
CA ASN A 12 19.07 -16.51 12.03
C ASN A 12 18.26 -17.52 11.22
N GLN A 13 17.48 -17.07 10.23
CA GLN A 13 16.71 -17.90 9.32
C GLN A 13 17.46 -18.10 8.00
N CYS A 14 17.18 -19.20 7.30
CA CYS A 14 17.62 -19.35 5.91
C CYS A 14 16.89 -18.31 5.04
N LYS A 15 17.60 -17.58 4.17
CA LYS A 15 16.96 -16.59 3.28
C LYS A 15 15.80 -17.18 2.46
N THR A 16 15.94 -18.42 2.03
CA THR A 16 14.94 -19.18 1.26
C THR A 16 13.68 -19.53 2.06
N THR A 17 13.70 -19.47 3.39
CA THR A 17 12.49 -19.63 4.22
C THR A 17 11.74 -18.32 4.41
N LEU A 18 12.39 -17.17 4.21
CA LEU A 18 11.76 -15.85 4.31
C LEU A 18 10.99 -15.49 3.04
N TYR A 19 11.62 -15.69 1.87
CA TYR A 19 11.04 -15.37 0.58
C TYR A 19 11.77 -16.08 -0.57
N THR A 20 11.09 -16.17 -1.71
CA THR A 20 11.68 -16.56 -3.00
C THR A 20 11.91 -15.32 -3.86
N VAL A 21 13.10 -15.19 -4.45
CA VAL A 21 13.39 -14.14 -5.43
C VAL A 21 12.94 -14.59 -6.82
N GLY A 22 12.31 -13.71 -7.59
CA GLY A 22 11.87 -14.03 -8.94
C GLY A 22 11.25 -12.87 -9.69
N SER A 23 10.66 -13.21 -10.83
CA SER A 23 10.00 -12.27 -11.73
C SER A 23 8.58 -12.73 -12.03
N PHE A 24 7.69 -11.77 -12.24
CA PHE A 24 6.37 -12.04 -12.79
C PHE A 24 6.42 -11.80 -14.31
N ASP A 25 5.91 -12.77 -15.08
CA ASP A 25 5.94 -12.73 -16.54
C ASP A 25 4.57 -13.05 -17.12
N TRP A 26 4.32 -12.51 -18.30
CA TRP A 26 3.15 -12.87 -19.09
C TRP A 26 3.26 -14.34 -19.48
N LYS A 27 2.27 -15.13 -19.11
CA LYS A 27 2.19 -16.55 -19.46
C LYS A 27 2.24 -16.68 -20.98
N ASP A 28 3.16 -17.51 -21.46
CA ASP A 28 3.39 -17.74 -22.90
C ASP A 28 3.69 -16.46 -23.71
N GLY A 29 4.16 -15.39 -23.04
CA GLY A 29 4.39 -14.08 -23.66
C GLY A 29 3.12 -13.33 -24.05
N VAL A 30 1.94 -13.82 -23.68
CA VAL A 30 0.65 -13.22 -24.03
C VAL A 30 0.38 -12.02 -23.12
N LYS A 31 0.72 -10.83 -23.62
CA LYS A 31 0.52 -9.56 -22.93
C LYS A 31 -0.95 -9.33 -22.56
N ASP A 32 -1.19 -8.84 -21.35
CA ASP A 32 -2.53 -8.67 -20.77
C ASP A 32 -3.34 -9.98 -20.65
N GLY A 33 -2.66 -11.13 -20.73
CA GLY A 33 -3.16 -12.47 -20.43
C GLY A 33 -2.87 -12.89 -18.98
N ASP A 34 -2.79 -14.19 -18.72
CA ASP A 34 -2.39 -14.70 -17.40
C ASP A 34 -0.92 -14.37 -17.09
N VAL A 35 -0.61 -14.28 -15.80
CA VAL A 35 0.73 -14.02 -15.28
C VAL A 35 1.22 -15.26 -14.54
N VAL A 36 2.50 -15.56 -14.67
CA VAL A 36 3.21 -16.60 -13.91
C VAL A 36 4.33 -15.98 -13.09
N PHE A 37 4.65 -16.60 -11.95
CA PHE A 37 5.84 -16.26 -11.17
C PHE A 37 6.95 -17.26 -11.49
N ASN A 38 8.11 -16.76 -11.86
CA ASN A 38 9.29 -17.54 -12.17
C ASN A 38 10.38 -17.25 -11.12
N PRO A 39 10.70 -18.22 -10.24
CA PRO A 39 11.84 -18.11 -9.35
C PRO A 39 13.13 -17.85 -10.13
N ASN A 40 13.80 -16.76 -9.82
CA ASN A 40 15.03 -16.33 -10.47
C ASN A 40 15.82 -15.45 -9.49
N PRO A 41 17.07 -15.79 -9.13
CA PRO A 41 17.90 -14.96 -8.26
C PRO A 41 18.14 -13.52 -8.77
N GLU A 42 18.03 -13.29 -10.08
CA GLU A 42 18.14 -11.96 -10.72
C GLU A 42 16.80 -11.22 -10.81
N GLY A 43 15.74 -11.83 -10.27
CA GLY A 43 14.41 -11.25 -10.26
C GLY A 43 14.29 -10.04 -9.33
N ARG A 44 13.36 -9.14 -9.68
CA ARG A 44 13.12 -7.89 -8.94
C ARG A 44 12.17 -8.03 -7.75
N PHE A 45 11.52 -9.19 -7.60
CA PHE A 45 10.54 -9.43 -6.55
C PHE A 45 11.09 -10.39 -5.51
N LYS A 46 10.84 -10.07 -4.24
CA LYS A 46 10.93 -11.01 -3.13
C LYS A 46 9.52 -11.40 -2.72
N VAL A 47 9.15 -12.66 -2.89
CA VAL A 47 7.81 -13.17 -2.63
C VAL A 47 7.82 -14.06 -1.40
N ALA A 48 7.13 -13.61 -0.34
CA ALA A 48 7.00 -14.34 0.93
C ALA A 48 5.72 -15.19 1.00
N TRP A 49 4.76 -14.96 0.10
CA TRP A 49 3.62 -15.84 -0.12
C TRP A 49 3.13 -15.78 -1.56
N ILE A 50 2.82 -16.95 -2.11
CA ILE A 50 2.26 -17.13 -3.43
C ILE A 50 1.06 -18.09 -3.29
N PRO A 51 -0.09 -17.82 -3.94
CA PRO A 51 -1.19 -18.76 -3.88
C PRO A 51 -0.74 -20.12 -4.45
N SER A 52 -1.21 -21.23 -3.88
CA SER A 52 -0.71 -22.55 -4.26
C SER A 52 -1.76 -23.64 -4.12
N ALA A 53 -1.50 -24.80 -4.73
CA ALA A 53 -2.27 -26.01 -4.46
C ALA A 53 -2.06 -26.53 -3.02
N VAL A 54 -0.91 -26.24 -2.41
CA VAL A 54 -0.53 -26.76 -1.07
C VAL A 54 -1.42 -26.18 0.03
N ASP A 55 -1.71 -24.88 -0.04
CA ASP A 55 -2.59 -24.17 0.90
C ASP A 55 -4.02 -24.00 0.36
N GLY A 56 -4.37 -24.64 -0.77
CA GLY A 56 -5.71 -24.60 -1.36
C GLY A 56 -6.09 -23.26 -2.00
N THR A 57 -5.14 -22.34 -2.15
CA THR A 57 -5.39 -20.98 -2.64
C THR A 57 -5.10 -20.78 -4.13
N GLU A 58 -4.76 -21.83 -4.88
CA GLU A 58 -4.42 -21.76 -6.31
C GLU A 58 -5.46 -20.99 -7.15
N HIS A 59 -6.74 -21.13 -6.80
CA HIS A 59 -7.87 -20.47 -7.44
C HIS A 59 -7.85 -18.94 -7.35
N LEU A 60 -6.98 -18.36 -6.52
CA LEU A 60 -6.78 -16.91 -6.39
C LEU A 60 -5.89 -16.32 -7.49
N LYS A 61 -5.09 -17.12 -8.19
CA LYS A 61 -4.20 -16.60 -9.25
C LYS A 61 -5.00 -16.05 -10.42
N ASN A 62 -4.54 -14.92 -10.97
CA ASN A 62 -5.04 -14.33 -12.22
C ASN A 62 -6.55 -14.05 -12.23
N ARG A 63 -7.15 -13.82 -11.05
CA ARG A 63 -8.57 -13.51 -10.89
C ARG A 63 -8.86 -12.09 -11.36
N VAL A 64 -9.14 -11.96 -12.66
CA VAL A 64 -9.39 -10.69 -13.34
C VAL A 64 -10.64 -10.77 -14.21
N LYS A 65 -11.48 -9.74 -14.13
CA LYS A 65 -12.63 -9.58 -15.03
C LYS A 65 -12.28 -8.64 -16.16
N ALA A 66 -12.48 -9.09 -17.40
CA ALA A 66 -12.32 -8.28 -18.60
C ALA A 66 -13.70 -7.88 -19.18
N VAL A 67 -13.94 -6.58 -19.37
CA VAL A 67 -15.16 -6.05 -19.99
C VAL A 67 -14.81 -4.87 -20.87
N ASN A 68 -15.13 -4.94 -22.17
CA ASN A 68 -14.96 -3.84 -23.12
C ASN A 68 -13.53 -3.22 -23.11
N GLY A 69 -12.51 -4.07 -23.13
CA GLY A 69 -11.11 -3.64 -23.10
C GLY A 69 -10.63 -3.06 -21.76
N LYS A 70 -11.40 -3.25 -20.68
CA LYS A 70 -11.03 -2.84 -19.32
C LYS A 70 -10.90 -4.07 -18.42
N PHE A 71 -9.99 -3.98 -17.46
CA PHE A 71 -9.69 -5.04 -16.51
C PHE A 71 -9.99 -4.59 -15.08
N TYR A 72 -10.51 -5.52 -14.28
CA TYR A 72 -10.90 -5.31 -12.88
C TYR A 72 -10.40 -6.46 -12.00
N PRO A 73 -9.90 -6.17 -10.78
CA PRO A 73 -9.54 -7.21 -9.82
C PRO A 73 -10.79 -7.98 -9.38
N MET A 74 -10.63 -9.27 -9.07
CA MET A 74 -11.72 -10.14 -8.60
C MET A 74 -11.44 -10.78 -7.23
N ASN A 75 -10.30 -10.48 -6.61
CA ASN A 75 -9.98 -10.85 -5.23
C ASN A 75 -10.04 -9.62 -4.33
N GLU A 76 -11.22 -8.98 -4.27
CA GLU A 76 -11.42 -7.72 -3.55
C GLU A 76 -11.28 -7.85 -2.02
N ASP A 77 -11.30 -9.07 -1.49
CA ASP A 77 -11.20 -9.43 -0.07
C ASP A 77 -9.85 -10.08 0.31
N LEU A 78 -8.96 -10.33 -0.66
CA LEU A 78 -7.66 -10.96 -0.41
C LEU A 78 -6.67 -9.98 0.24
N GLY A 79 -6.51 -8.81 -0.36
CA GLY A 79 -5.48 -7.86 0.02
C GLY A 79 -5.40 -6.65 -0.89
N ILE A 80 -4.27 -5.95 -0.79
CA ILE A 80 -4.00 -4.71 -1.49
C ILE A 80 -2.54 -4.55 -1.84
N ILE A 81 -2.25 -3.82 -2.92
CA ILE A 81 -0.92 -3.36 -3.27
C ILE A 81 -0.80 -1.86 -3.01
N GLY A 82 0.30 -1.45 -2.36
CA GLY A 82 0.71 -0.05 -2.22
C GLY A 82 1.87 0.25 -3.15
N CYS A 83 1.87 1.41 -3.79
CA CYS A 83 2.91 1.79 -4.76
C CYS A 83 3.39 3.22 -4.56
N ASP A 84 4.70 3.38 -4.42
CA ASP A 84 5.39 4.66 -4.52
C ASP A 84 6.23 4.69 -5.82
N PRO A 85 5.74 5.37 -6.88
CA PRO A 85 6.46 5.47 -8.16
C PRO A 85 7.60 6.50 -8.11
N PHE A 86 8.80 6.09 -8.51
CA PHE A 86 10.00 6.92 -8.53
C PHE A 86 10.22 7.72 -9.83
N SER A 87 11.23 8.61 -9.83
CA SER A 87 11.67 9.39 -11.02
C SER A 87 13.03 8.95 -11.55
N LEU A 88 13.10 8.68 -12.86
CA LEU A 88 14.36 8.54 -13.58
C LEU A 88 15.12 9.87 -13.76
N ALA A 89 14.50 11.03 -13.48
CA ALA A 89 15.13 12.35 -13.71
C ALA A 89 16.35 12.64 -12.80
N SER A 90 16.67 11.79 -11.83
CA SER A 90 17.89 11.89 -11.03
C SER A 90 19.02 11.07 -11.66
N THR A 91 19.86 11.76 -12.44
CA THR A 91 20.91 11.26 -13.34
C THR A 91 22.14 10.64 -12.66
N HIS A 92 22.15 10.45 -11.34
CA HIS A 92 23.38 10.09 -10.59
C HIS A 92 23.26 8.84 -9.70
N GLY A 93 22.43 7.85 -10.09
CA GLY A 93 22.40 6.52 -9.44
C GLY A 93 21.93 6.48 -7.98
N THR A 94 21.77 7.64 -7.33
CA THR A 94 21.40 7.83 -5.91
C THR A 94 19.94 8.28 -5.73
N GLY A 95 19.12 8.10 -6.77
CA GLY A 95 17.71 8.48 -6.77
C GLY A 95 16.80 7.44 -6.11
N SER A 96 15.61 7.88 -5.72
CA SER A 96 14.52 7.04 -5.19
C SER A 96 14.24 5.83 -6.09
N LYS A 97 13.91 4.70 -5.46
CA LYS A 97 13.55 3.43 -6.08
C LYS A 97 12.03 3.36 -6.26
N GLY A 98 11.56 2.59 -7.23
CA GLY A 98 10.16 2.21 -7.30
C GLY A 98 9.87 1.20 -6.23
N ALA A 99 8.88 1.49 -5.38
CA ALA A 99 8.50 0.61 -4.29
C ALA A 99 7.09 0.09 -4.47
N ILE A 100 6.94 -1.24 -4.51
CA ILE A 100 5.64 -1.91 -4.43
C ILE A 100 5.65 -3.02 -3.39
N HIS A 101 4.59 -3.05 -2.59
CA HIS A 101 4.37 -4.07 -1.57
C HIS A 101 2.94 -4.59 -1.67
N GLY A 102 2.76 -5.86 -1.33
CA GLY A 102 1.45 -6.48 -1.19
C GLY A 102 1.16 -6.81 0.27
N LEU A 103 -0.02 -6.45 0.77
CA LEU A 103 -0.51 -6.78 2.12
C LEU A 103 -1.86 -7.52 2.02
N THR A 104 -1.96 -8.72 2.60
CA THR A 104 -3.25 -9.40 2.75
C THR A 104 -4.08 -8.74 3.84
N TYR A 105 -5.41 -8.78 3.73
CA TYR A 105 -6.26 -8.23 4.78
C TYR A 105 -6.28 -9.11 6.03
N LYS A 106 -6.56 -8.48 7.17
CA LYS A 106 -6.69 -9.19 8.46
C LYS A 106 -7.86 -10.18 8.46
N HIS A 107 -9.03 -9.75 7.96
CA HIS A 107 -10.22 -10.58 7.86
C HIS A 107 -10.51 -10.89 6.40
N GLN A 108 -9.89 -11.95 5.88
CA GLN A 108 -10.09 -12.47 4.53
C GLN A 108 -10.74 -13.86 4.59
N LEU A 109 -11.46 -14.27 3.53
CA LEU A 109 -12.17 -15.57 3.47
C LEU A 109 -11.60 -16.53 2.41
N SER A 110 -10.51 -16.12 1.77
CA SER A 110 -9.85 -16.79 0.66
C SER A 110 -8.89 -17.94 1.04
N GLY A 111 -8.60 -18.10 2.34
CA GLY A 111 -7.59 -19.06 2.83
C GLY A 111 -6.15 -18.55 2.80
N ALA A 112 -5.92 -17.32 2.32
CA ALA A 112 -4.61 -16.69 2.32
C ALA A 112 -4.10 -16.37 3.76
N PRO A 113 -2.80 -16.13 3.96
CA PRO A 113 -2.28 -15.64 5.23
C PRO A 113 -2.98 -14.34 5.65
N SER A 114 -3.29 -14.19 6.93
CA SER A 114 -3.91 -12.97 7.46
C SER A 114 -2.86 -11.90 7.74
N ASN A 115 -3.14 -10.65 7.33
CA ASN A 115 -2.32 -9.47 7.67
C ASN A 115 -0.81 -9.63 7.35
N LYS A 116 -0.48 -10.31 6.26
CA LYS A 116 0.90 -10.62 5.85
C LYS A 116 1.33 -9.74 4.70
N PHE A 117 2.52 -9.16 4.80
CA PHE A 117 3.18 -8.60 3.63
C PHE A 117 3.71 -9.76 2.77
N PHE A 118 3.15 -9.92 1.57
CA PHE A 118 3.35 -11.12 0.75
C PHE A 118 4.36 -10.95 -0.40
N PHE A 119 4.72 -9.71 -0.76
CA PHE A 119 5.89 -9.43 -1.58
C PHE A 119 6.51 -8.05 -1.27
N GLU A 120 7.79 -7.91 -1.60
CA GLU A 120 8.56 -6.66 -1.67
C GLU A 120 9.16 -6.51 -3.08
N TYR A 121 9.15 -5.28 -3.58
CA TYR A 121 9.88 -4.83 -4.75
C TYR A 121 10.43 -3.44 -4.43
N LEU A 122 11.75 -3.27 -4.54
CA LEU A 122 12.46 -2.03 -4.26
C LEU A 122 13.57 -1.86 -5.30
N GLU A 123 13.17 -1.47 -6.51
CA GLU A 123 14.04 -1.50 -7.69
C GLU A 123 13.87 -0.26 -8.57
N ARG A 124 14.85 -0.03 -9.45
CA ARG A 124 14.92 1.15 -10.32
C ARG A 124 15.10 0.82 -11.81
N PRO A 125 14.20 0.02 -12.44
CA PRO A 125 14.33 -0.30 -13.85
C PRO A 125 13.88 0.86 -14.74
N SER A 126 13.71 0.65 -16.04
CA SER A 126 13.03 1.64 -16.87
C SER A 126 11.56 1.84 -16.45
N ASP A 127 10.98 3.02 -16.72
CA ASP A 127 9.57 3.30 -16.42
C ASP A 127 8.63 2.26 -17.06
N THR A 128 8.95 1.82 -18.27
CA THR A 128 8.15 0.81 -18.99
C THR A 128 8.16 -0.53 -18.26
N GLU A 129 9.33 -0.99 -17.82
CA GLU A 129 9.46 -2.23 -17.06
C GLU A 129 8.75 -2.14 -15.71
N PHE A 130 8.95 -1.05 -14.97
CA PHE A 130 8.28 -0.83 -13.70
C PHE A 130 6.76 -0.87 -13.86
N PHE A 131 6.21 -0.18 -14.86
CA PHE A 131 4.76 -0.15 -15.08
C PHE A 131 4.21 -1.52 -15.50
N GLU A 132 4.95 -2.31 -16.27
CA GLU A 132 4.56 -3.69 -16.58
C GLU A 132 4.58 -4.57 -15.33
N ASP A 133 5.61 -4.45 -14.50
CA ASP A 133 5.75 -5.23 -13.27
C ASP A 133 4.59 -4.93 -12.31
N VAL A 134 4.19 -3.67 -12.15
CA VAL A 134 2.98 -3.26 -11.40
C VAL A 134 1.73 -3.94 -11.94
N ILE A 135 1.51 -3.89 -13.26
CA ILE A 135 0.33 -4.52 -13.90
C ILE A 135 0.31 -6.03 -13.64
N LYS A 136 1.47 -6.69 -13.79
CA LYS A 136 1.58 -8.13 -13.66
C LYS A 136 1.27 -8.58 -12.23
N VAL A 137 1.77 -7.91 -11.19
CA VAL A 137 1.44 -8.30 -9.81
C VAL A 137 0.00 -8.00 -9.44
N CYS A 138 -0.56 -6.87 -9.91
CA CYS A 138 -1.99 -6.56 -9.72
C CYS A 138 -2.86 -7.67 -10.32
N ARG A 139 -2.49 -8.15 -11.51
CA ARG A 139 -3.20 -9.22 -12.21
C ARG A 139 -3.02 -10.58 -11.56
N PHE A 140 -1.77 -10.96 -11.26
CA PHE A 140 -1.44 -12.24 -10.68
C PHE A 140 -2.19 -12.48 -9.37
N TYR A 141 -2.19 -11.50 -8.47
CA TYR A 141 -2.92 -11.59 -7.20
C TYR A 141 -4.39 -11.18 -7.33
N GLY A 142 -4.80 -10.52 -8.42
CA GLY A 142 -6.18 -10.09 -8.64
C GLY A 142 -6.69 -9.06 -7.62
N VAL A 143 -5.81 -8.22 -7.08
CA VAL A 143 -6.10 -7.24 -5.99
C VAL A 143 -6.00 -5.80 -6.47
N TYR A 144 -6.59 -4.87 -5.73
CA TYR A 144 -6.49 -3.44 -6.01
C TYR A 144 -5.09 -2.87 -5.75
N LEU A 145 -4.84 -1.67 -6.30
CA LEU A 145 -3.62 -0.88 -6.16
C LEU A 145 -3.95 0.52 -5.63
N LEU A 146 -3.31 0.91 -4.53
CA LEU A 146 -3.23 2.31 -4.10
C LEU A 146 -1.84 2.86 -4.42
N ALA A 147 -1.73 3.66 -5.48
CA ALA A 147 -0.49 4.31 -5.87
C ALA A 147 -0.46 5.78 -5.44
N GLU A 148 0.69 6.26 -4.98
CA GLU A 148 0.92 7.70 -4.81
C GLU A 148 0.86 8.41 -6.18
N CYS A 149 0.08 9.48 -6.26
CA CYS A 149 -0.21 10.14 -7.54
C CYS A 149 0.64 11.39 -7.82
N ASN A 150 1.72 11.62 -7.06
CA ASN A 150 2.71 12.66 -7.37
C ASN A 150 3.38 12.45 -8.74
N ARG A 151 3.29 11.23 -9.30
CA ARG A 151 3.80 10.87 -10.64
C ARG A 151 2.69 10.22 -11.46
N PRO A 152 2.00 10.99 -12.34
CA PRO A 152 0.80 10.51 -13.01
C PRO A 152 1.06 9.49 -14.12
N ASP A 153 2.32 9.25 -14.50
CA ASP A 153 2.67 8.41 -15.66
C ASP A 153 2.28 6.95 -15.47
N LEU A 154 2.50 6.38 -14.27
CA LEU A 154 2.02 5.04 -13.93
C LEU A 154 0.50 4.95 -14.06
N LEU A 155 -0.23 5.91 -13.47
CA LEU A 155 -1.70 5.91 -13.50
C LEU A 155 -2.25 6.11 -14.92
N ARG A 156 -1.56 6.91 -15.73
CA ARG A 156 -1.87 7.09 -17.15
C ARG A 156 -1.63 5.81 -17.93
N HIS A 157 -0.52 5.11 -17.68
CA HIS A 157 -0.21 3.82 -18.28
C HIS A 157 -1.28 2.78 -17.94
N LEU A 158 -1.62 2.63 -16.66
CA LEU A 158 -2.70 1.75 -16.20
C LEU A 158 -4.01 2.05 -16.93
N ARG A 159 -4.40 3.33 -17.00
CA ARG A 159 -5.63 3.73 -17.71
C ARG A 159 -5.56 3.37 -19.20
N ASN A 160 -4.48 3.71 -19.88
CA ASN A 160 -4.33 3.49 -21.31
C ASN A 160 -4.29 2.00 -21.67
N ARG A 161 -3.83 1.16 -20.73
CA ARG A 161 -3.83 -0.30 -20.84
C ARG A 161 -5.13 -0.96 -20.38
N GLY A 162 -6.15 -0.20 -19.99
CA GLY A 162 -7.44 -0.72 -19.53
C GLY A 162 -7.48 -1.12 -18.04
N TYR A 163 -6.39 -0.96 -17.30
CA TYR A 163 -6.22 -1.32 -15.88
C TYR A 163 -6.68 -0.24 -14.90
N ARG A 164 -7.38 0.81 -15.35
CA ARG A 164 -7.94 1.83 -14.43
C ARG A 164 -8.81 1.21 -13.32
N GLY A 165 -9.44 0.06 -13.56
CA GLY A 165 -10.25 -0.66 -12.57
C GLY A 165 -9.45 -1.20 -11.37
N PHE A 166 -8.13 -1.35 -11.50
CA PHE A 166 -7.23 -1.75 -10.40
C PHE A 166 -6.79 -0.58 -9.53
N SER A 167 -6.68 0.62 -10.11
CA SER A 167 -6.29 1.83 -9.37
C SER A 167 -7.43 2.28 -8.46
N MET A 168 -7.17 2.37 -7.15
CA MET A 168 -8.13 2.90 -6.19
C MET A 168 -8.33 4.41 -6.38
N ASP A 169 -9.52 4.90 -6.06
CA ASP A 169 -9.74 6.33 -5.86
C ASP A 169 -9.07 6.79 -4.54
N ARG A 170 -8.89 8.11 -4.39
CA ARG A 170 -8.47 8.70 -3.12
C ARG A 170 -9.33 8.21 -1.96
N LEU A 171 -8.69 7.86 -0.86
CA LEU A 171 -9.38 7.32 0.32
C LEU A 171 -9.96 8.41 1.22
N ASP A 172 -9.36 9.59 1.18
CA ASP A 172 -9.69 10.76 2.01
C ASP A 172 -10.78 11.66 1.40
N VAL A 173 -11.17 11.41 0.14
CA VAL A 173 -12.16 12.22 -0.58
C VAL A 173 -13.32 11.34 -1.05
N PRO A 174 -14.58 11.68 -0.71
CA PRO A 174 -15.74 10.97 -1.24
C PRO A 174 -15.77 11.00 -2.77
N LYS A 175 -16.19 9.90 -3.40
CA LYS A 175 -16.20 9.75 -4.88
C LYS A 175 -16.94 10.87 -5.63
N SER A 176 -17.99 11.43 -5.02
CA SER A 176 -18.76 12.56 -5.57
C SER A 176 -17.97 13.88 -5.60
N LYS A 177 -16.91 14.01 -4.81
CA LYS A 177 -16.08 15.22 -4.70
C LYS A 177 -14.74 15.13 -5.45
N LEU A 178 -14.44 14.00 -6.08
CA LEU A 178 -13.24 13.86 -6.89
C LEU A 178 -13.31 14.80 -8.10
N ASN A 179 -12.19 15.44 -8.41
CA ASN A 179 -12.06 16.21 -9.65
C ASN A 179 -11.95 15.26 -10.87
N GLU A 180 -11.96 15.83 -12.08
CA GLU A 180 -11.91 15.03 -13.32
C GLU A 180 -10.66 14.15 -13.39
N HIS A 181 -9.49 14.69 -13.05
CA HIS A 181 -8.22 13.97 -13.10
C HIS A 181 -8.19 12.81 -12.11
N GLU A 182 -8.60 13.04 -10.86
CA GLU A 182 -8.69 12.03 -9.80
C GLU A 182 -9.64 10.91 -10.19
N ARG A 183 -10.82 11.24 -10.74
CA ARG A 183 -11.76 10.22 -11.23
C ARG A 183 -11.17 9.44 -12.40
N LYS A 184 -10.48 10.13 -13.32
CA LYS A 184 -9.92 9.54 -14.54
C LYS A 184 -8.79 8.55 -14.27
N TYR A 185 -7.96 8.80 -13.26
CA TYR A 185 -6.71 8.04 -13.04
C TYR A 185 -6.64 7.31 -11.69
N GLY A 186 -7.33 7.79 -10.66
CA GLY A 186 -7.23 7.27 -9.29
C GLY A 186 -5.96 7.75 -8.58
N GLY A 187 -5.51 6.97 -7.61
CA GLY A 187 -4.33 7.22 -6.79
C GLY A 187 -4.60 8.07 -5.54
N GLN A 188 -3.58 8.18 -4.68
CA GLN A 188 -3.61 8.91 -3.42
C GLN A 188 -2.65 10.10 -3.46
N LEU A 189 -3.14 11.29 -3.06
CA LEU A 189 -2.27 12.45 -2.85
C LEU A 189 -1.75 12.45 -1.41
N MET A 190 -0.42 12.42 -1.26
CA MET A 190 0.29 12.44 0.02
C MET A 190 0.83 13.85 0.36
N ALA A 191 0.01 14.88 0.10
CA ALA A 191 0.45 16.28 0.17
C ALA A 191 0.10 16.99 1.48
N SER A 192 -0.95 16.57 2.20
CA SER A 192 -1.35 17.23 3.44
C SER A 192 -0.66 16.60 4.66
N GLN A 193 -0.28 17.43 5.63
CA GLN A 193 0.35 16.97 6.87
C GLN A 193 -0.53 15.93 7.59
N GLY A 194 -1.85 16.15 7.64
CA GLY A 194 -2.76 15.22 8.31
C GLY A 194 -2.83 13.83 7.67
N ILE A 195 -2.74 13.71 6.34
CA ILE A 195 -2.70 12.39 5.67
C ILE A 195 -1.38 11.69 5.98
N LEU A 196 -0.28 12.45 5.99
CA LEU A 196 1.04 11.93 6.32
C LEU A 196 1.13 11.45 7.75
N ASP A 197 0.68 12.25 8.71
CA ASP A 197 0.66 11.87 10.12
C ASP A 197 -0.22 10.62 10.32
N SER A 198 -1.38 10.57 9.65
CA SER A 198 -2.25 9.39 9.71
C SER A 198 -1.58 8.14 9.13
N HIS A 199 -0.92 8.25 7.98
CA HIS A 199 -0.14 7.17 7.37
C HIS A 199 0.94 6.68 8.32
N MET A 200 1.73 7.58 8.90
CA MET A 200 2.82 7.22 9.82
C MET A 200 2.32 6.60 11.11
N ASN A 201 1.27 7.15 11.72
CA ASN A 201 0.66 6.59 12.92
C ASN A 201 0.12 5.17 12.66
N MET A 202 -0.46 4.94 11.49
CA MET A 202 -0.98 3.62 11.12
C MET A 202 0.12 2.60 10.84
N LEU A 203 1.18 3.02 10.14
CA LEU A 203 2.35 2.17 9.95
C LEU A 203 3.01 1.84 11.30
N GLY A 204 3.21 2.83 12.16
CA GLY A 204 3.77 2.63 13.51
C GLY A 204 2.93 1.69 14.36
N SER A 205 1.61 1.83 14.36
CA SER A 205 0.71 0.91 15.05
C SER A 205 0.78 -0.51 14.48
N TRP A 206 0.89 -0.65 13.16
CA TRP A 206 1.01 -1.96 12.52
C TRP A 206 2.34 -2.62 12.89
N ILE A 207 3.45 -1.87 12.87
CA ILE A 207 4.78 -2.35 13.29
C ILE A 207 4.74 -2.79 14.76
N GLU A 208 4.14 -1.98 15.63
CA GLU A 208 4.05 -2.30 17.06
C GLU A 208 3.33 -3.64 17.31
N ASP A 209 2.31 -3.94 16.52
CA ASP A 209 1.48 -5.13 16.70
C ASP A 209 2.06 -6.37 15.97
N ASN A 210 2.77 -6.19 14.85
CA ASN A 210 3.09 -7.27 13.91
C ASN A 210 4.58 -7.52 13.65
N VAL A 211 5.49 -6.70 14.19
CA VAL A 211 6.94 -6.83 13.97
C VAL A 211 7.65 -7.10 15.30
N GLY A 212 8.67 -7.96 15.28
CA GLY A 212 9.43 -8.31 16.48
C GLY A 212 8.60 -9.10 17.49
N GLU A 213 9.07 -9.14 18.73
CA GLU A 213 8.40 -9.90 19.78
C GLU A 213 7.05 -9.27 20.15
N SER A 214 6.03 -10.12 20.27
CA SER A 214 4.73 -9.72 20.77
C SER A 214 4.82 -9.40 22.26
N THR A 215 4.32 -8.22 22.61
CA THR A 215 4.17 -7.73 23.98
C THR A 215 2.71 -7.66 24.42
N LYS A 216 1.79 -8.06 23.54
CA LYS A 216 0.32 -7.93 23.69
C LYS A 216 -0.35 -9.24 23.29
N GLU A 217 -0.77 -10.02 24.27
CA GLU A 217 -1.38 -11.35 24.07
C GLU A 217 -2.67 -11.27 23.24
N GLU A 218 -3.39 -10.13 23.31
CA GLU A 218 -4.59 -9.87 22.52
C GLU A 218 -4.35 -9.70 21.00
N VAL A 219 -3.09 -9.49 20.59
CA VAL A 219 -2.72 -9.33 19.18
C VAL A 219 -2.08 -10.61 18.65
N ARG A 220 -1.05 -11.11 19.34
CA ARG A 220 -0.28 -12.33 19.03
C ARG A 220 0.21 -12.96 20.35
N PRO A 221 0.42 -14.28 20.42
CA PRO A 221 0.92 -14.93 21.64
C PRO A 221 2.15 -14.23 22.21
N LEU A 222 2.23 -14.06 23.53
CA LEU A 222 3.32 -13.31 24.16
C LEU A 222 4.68 -13.94 23.83
N GLY A 223 5.65 -13.11 23.40
CA GLY A 223 6.97 -13.58 22.97
C GLY A 223 7.06 -14.14 21.56
N ASP A 224 5.93 -14.30 20.85
CA ASP A 224 5.91 -14.70 19.45
C ASP A 224 6.57 -13.65 18.55
N ILE A 225 7.33 -14.07 17.54
CA ILE A 225 7.99 -13.16 16.60
C ILE A 225 7.09 -12.86 15.41
N GLY A 226 7.06 -11.60 14.99
CA GLY A 226 6.31 -11.17 13.82
C GLY A 226 6.69 -11.88 12.51
N ASP A 227 5.71 -12.04 11.62
CA ASP A 227 5.90 -12.62 10.29
C ASP A 227 6.18 -11.52 9.26
N PHE A 228 7.39 -10.95 9.32
CA PHE A 228 7.85 -9.95 8.35
C PHE A 228 9.23 -10.30 7.78
N ALA A 229 9.23 -10.66 6.49
CA ALA A 229 10.37 -11.29 5.83
C ALA A 229 11.41 -10.32 5.23
N PHE A 230 11.07 -9.03 5.09
CA PHE A 230 11.77 -8.13 4.18
C PHE A 230 12.74 -7.18 4.90
N ASN A 231 14.03 -7.56 4.96
CA ASN A 231 15.03 -6.79 5.69
C ASN A 231 15.29 -5.39 5.11
N GLU A 232 15.21 -5.19 3.78
CA GLU A 232 15.40 -3.86 3.18
C GLU A 232 14.32 -2.88 3.66
N THR A 233 13.05 -3.31 3.70
CA THR A 233 11.98 -2.52 4.30
C THR A 233 12.17 -2.28 5.80
N LEU A 234 12.65 -3.28 6.56
CA LEU A 234 12.93 -3.09 8.00
C LEU A 234 14.02 -2.03 8.22
N ASP A 235 15.08 -2.04 7.42
CA ASP A 235 16.15 -1.03 7.47
C ASP A 235 15.64 0.36 7.04
N ASP A 236 14.77 0.42 6.03
CA ASP A 236 14.11 1.66 5.58
C ASP A 236 13.26 2.28 6.70
N TRP A 237 12.43 1.48 7.37
CA TRP A 237 11.64 1.91 8.52
C TRP A 237 12.50 2.38 9.69
N LEU A 238 13.63 1.71 9.95
CA LEU A 238 14.55 2.06 11.03
C LEU A 238 15.21 3.43 10.79
N GLY A 239 15.54 3.73 9.53
CA GLY A 239 16.15 5.00 9.13
C GLY A 239 15.17 6.14 8.92
N PHE A 240 13.86 5.87 8.92
CA PHE A 240 12.83 6.81 8.47
C PHE A 240 12.89 8.16 9.20
N ASP A 241 13.03 9.22 8.41
CA ASP A 241 12.97 10.62 8.84
C ASP A 241 11.77 11.30 8.17
N PRO A 242 10.72 11.69 8.92
CA PRO A 242 9.55 12.39 8.39
C PRO A 242 9.89 13.68 7.63
N GLY A 243 11.03 14.30 7.91
CA GLY A 243 11.53 15.48 7.19
C GLY A 243 12.19 15.17 5.85
N LYS A 244 12.57 13.91 5.58
CA LYS A 244 13.33 13.47 4.39
C LYS A 244 12.70 12.25 3.70
N ARG A 245 11.37 12.24 3.60
CA ARG A 245 10.54 11.14 3.08
C ARG A 245 10.94 10.61 1.71
N THR A 246 11.50 11.44 0.83
CA THR A 246 11.89 11.07 -0.54
C THR A 246 13.00 10.02 -0.63
N LYS A 247 13.58 9.62 0.50
CA LYS A 247 14.57 8.54 0.59
C LYS A 247 14.00 7.21 1.09
N PHE A 248 12.72 7.18 1.47
CA PHE A 248 12.11 6.07 2.20
C PHE A 248 10.94 5.46 1.44
N ASP A 249 11.23 4.99 0.23
CA ASP A 249 10.23 4.50 -0.73
C ASP A 249 9.45 3.29 -0.16
N ALA A 250 10.13 2.43 0.61
CA ALA A 250 9.49 1.28 1.25
C ALA A 250 8.48 1.73 2.31
N THR A 251 8.85 2.69 3.17
CA THR A 251 7.96 3.27 4.18
C THR A 251 6.67 3.84 3.57
N ILE A 252 6.79 4.55 2.45
CA ILE A 252 5.63 5.10 1.74
C ILE A 252 4.77 3.96 1.18
N SER A 253 5.37 3.04 0.42
CA SER A 253 4.65 1.93 -0.20
C SER A 253 3.94 1.02 0.82
N THR A 254 4.59 0.65 1.93
CA THR A 254 3.96 -0.19 2.96
C THR A 254 2.85 0.52 3.69
N GLY A 255 2.98 1.81 3.99
CA GLY A 255 1.89 2.51 4.66
C GLY A 255 0.73 2.88 3.71
N LEU A 256 0.95 2.98 2.40
CA LEU A 256 -0.15 2.98 1.42
C LEU A 256 -0.94 1.67 1.46
N CYS A 257 -0.26 0.51 1.61
CA CYS A 257 -0.95 -0.77 1.81
C CYS A 257 -1.84 -0.73 3.06
N ILE A 258 -1.27 -0.30 4.19
CA ILE A 258 -1.98 -0.26 5.48
C ILE A 258 -3.14 0.75 5.44
N MET A 259 -2.94 1.90 4.81
CA MET A 259 -3.98 2.91 4.61
C MET A 259 -5.17 2.32 3.84
N ALA A 260 -4.90 1.66 2.71
CA ALA A 260 -5.92 1.05 1.89
C ALA A 260 -6.61 -0.15 2.55
N ALA A 261 -5.88 -0.97 3.29
CA ALA A 261 -6.45 -2.05 4.10
C ALA A 261 -7.40 -1.53 5.18
N ASN A 262 -7.27 -0.26 5.58
CA ASN A 262 -8.11 0.41 6.57
C ASN A 262 -8.92 1.57 5.96
N LYS A 263 -9.23 1.52 4.65
CA LYS A 263 -9.90 2.58 3.89
C LYS A 263 -11.13 3.18 4.56
N ASP A 264 -11.87 2.39 5.34
CA ASP A 264 -13.10 2.85 5.98
C ASP A 264 -12.83 3.92 7.06
N ARG A 265 -11.66 3.89 7.71
CA ARG A 265 -11.24 4.93 8.68
C ARG A 265 -11.05 6.30 8.02
N TYR A 266 -10.73 6.32 6.73
CA TYR A 266 -10.47 7.53 5.95
C TYR A 266 -11.74 8.13 5.32
N ARG A 267 -12.72 7.27 4.99
CA ARG A 267 -14.04 7.71 4.48
C ARG A 267 -14.87 8.43 5.55
N SER A 268 -14.66 8.08 6.83
CA SER A 268 -15.44 8.58 7.96
C SER A 268 -14.85 9.82 8.66
N VAL A 269 -13.78 10.42 8.13
CA VAL A 269 -13.36 11.75 8.61
C VAL A 269 -14.43 12.75 8.17
N LYS A 270 -15.48 12.90 8.99
CA LYS A 270 -16.32 14.09 8.96
C LYS A 270 -15.32 15.26 8.98
N PRO A 271 -15.38 16.22 8.04
CA PRO A 271 -14.59 17.43 8.21
C PRO A 271 -14.86 17.88 9.63
N SER A 272 -13.80 18.07 10.43
CA SER A 272 -13.94 18.65 11.75
C SER A 272 -14.91 19.81 11.58
N ALA A 273 -16.03 19.77 12.30
CA ALA A 273 -16.98 20.86 12.21
C ALA A 273 -16.14 22.11 12.39
N LYS A 274 -16.06 22.97 11.35
CA LYS A 274 -15.39 24.27 11.47
C LYS A 274 -15.85 24.78 12.81
N SER A 275 -14.92 25.03 13.74
CA SER A 275 -15.23 25.69 14.99
C SER A 275 -16.14 26.85 14.62
N ARG A 276 -17.44 26.72 14.92
CA ARG A 276 -18.33 27.85 14.82
C ARG A 276 -17.76 28.77 15.88
N ASN A 277 -17.14 29.87 15.47
CA ASN A 277 -16.77 30.92 16.39
C ASN A 277 -18.03 31.32 17.17
N ILE A 278 -18.16 30.80 18.39
CA ILE A 278 -19.27 31.09 19.33
C ILE A 278 -19.21 32.56 19.77
N THR A 279 -18.15 33.28 19.44
CA THR A 279 -17.98 34.72 19.67
C THR A 279 -19.09 35.59 19.06
N ASN A 280 -19.76 35.14 17.99
CA ASN A 280 -20.88 35.90 17.42
C ASN A 280 -22.27 35.55 18.00
N PHE A 281 -22.38 34.57 18.90
CA PHE A 281 -23.65 34.27 19.59
C PHE A 281 -23.74 34.89 20.99
N VAL A 282 -22.62 35.33 21.57
CA VAL A 282 -22.59 35.92 22.92
C VAL A 282 -22.71 37.46 22.91
N GLN A 283 -22.60 38.13 21.76
CA GLN A 283 -22.82 39.58 21.64
C GLN A 283 -24.28 40.00 21.39
N VAL A 284 -25.20 39.07 21.13
CA VAL A 284 -26.62 39.40 20.87
C VAL A 284 -27.49 39.31 22.14
N TYR A 285 -26.99 38.74 23.24
CA TYR A 285 -27.72 38.62 24.51
C TYR A 285 -27.20 39.51 25.66
N ARG A 286 -26.51 40.62 25.32
CA ARG A 286 -26.07 41.63 26.32
C ARG A 286 -26.65 43.04 26.16
N ASN A 287 -27.50 43.29 25.17
CA ASN A 287 -28.07 44.63 24.92
C ASN A 287 -29.62 44.72 24.98
N GLN A 288 -30.27 43.96 25.88
CA GLN A 288 -31.72 44.14 26.13
C GLN A 288 -32.11 44.38 27.60
N TYR A 289 -31.16 44.68 28.50
CA TYR A 289 -31.48 45.07 29.89
C TYR A 289 -30.62 46.24 30.40
N ALA A 290 -30.41 47.25 29.56
CA ALA A 290 -29.75 48.49 29.98
C ALA A 290 -30.43 49.73 29.36
N THR A 291 -31.73 49.89 29.61
CA THR A 291 -32.45 51.17 29.51
C THR A 291 -33.75 51.10 30.31
N HIS A 292 -33.64 51.25 31.62
CA HIS A 292 -34.65 51.89 32.47
C HIS A 292 -34.02 52.23 33.81
N GLN A 293 -33.36 53.39 33.85
CA GLN A 293 -33.36 54.34 34.96
C GLN A 293 -32.96 55.70 34.38
#